data_AF-A0A7V1HUR9-F1
#
_entry.id   AF-A0A7V1HUR9-F1
#
_cell.length_a   1.000
_cell.length_b   1.000
_cell.length_c   1.000
_cell.angle_alpha   90.00
_cell.angle_beta   90.00
_cell.angle_gamma   90.00
#
_symmetry.space_group_name_H-M   'P 1'
#
loop_
_entity.id
_entity.type
_entity.pdbx_description
1 polymer ?
#
loop_
_entity_poly.entity_id
_entity_poly.type
_entity_poly.pdbx_seq_one_letter_code
_entity_poly.pdbx_strand_id
1 'polypeptide(L)'
;MLTAFVLMLLPGQGICLAQSRNAGDDKATPEAQVELAARLTVKPNGLSLRPPVGCEVHEVGTGESAILTMTAADHTWRMEMSIVHTASEGISVKEVLSSLITTLSKQPEIISREDNLLINGRPAIRAYVGGYRMGEAEAVVGLTVVAVSPQQFAVLKMITLPPELERVKIVFEKVGRTLDYADPADERQVRESLSRQGQELLDTRAEKVLAALQHSESWFRLYMLNSDGEDKELGYVKLIIDKGMRGDVTGKPREKYSLSEKEEGYTVRLMARYLPADGGVNDVVSTFFLSRDRKNEYWKIVSTYRKDKSANTVSLIGTRQENRILVTLEGGDRQYPPRRLTTPTKGYLSQVELYLLPQILPRREQVFQAGFWYFQETDMVFRTDKIEPDSSSKNTWRLVTTVQGKGGPMETIIDSKGQILAKRTAEGVRWERTDFKSLLNLWKKKGLPTE
;
A
#
# COMPACT_ATOMS: atom_id res chain seq x y z
N MET A 1 8.10 -8.21 5.73
CA MET A 1 9.58 -8.29 5.60
C MET A 1 10.01 -9.09 4.35
N LEU A 2 9.12 -9.82 3.66
CA LEU A 2 9.45 -10.54 2.41
C LEU A 2 8.78 -9.97 1.15
N THR A 3 7.95 -8.93 1.27
CA THR A 3 7.55 -8.08 0.13
C THR A 3 7.71 -6.58 0.46
N ALA A 4 7.90 -6.27 1.74
CA ALA A 4 8.32 -4.96 2.26
C ALA A 4 9.75 -4.48 1.89
N PHE A 5 10.41 -5.06 0.88
CA PHE A 5 11.73 -4.60 0.40
C PHE A 5 11.68 -3.85 -0.94
N VAL A 6 10.47 -3.52 -1.43
CA VAL A 6 10.27 -2.81 -2.72
C VAL A 6 9.77 -1.36 -2.53
N LEU A 7 9.48 -0.92 -1.31
CA LEU A 7 9.06 0.46 -1.02
C LEU A 7 9.78 0.98 0.21
N MET A 8 10.80 1.81 0.01
CA MET A 8 11.18 2.93 0.87
C MET A 8 12.52 3.47 0.38
N LEU A 9 12.51 4.67 -0.20
CA LEU A 9 13.56 5.70 -0.17
C LEU A 9 13.07 6.89 -1.01
N LEU A 10 12.58 7.94 -0.35
CA LEU A 10 12.61 9.29 -0.90
C LEU A 10 13.40 10.19 0.07
N PRO A 11 14.38 10.97 -0.42
CA PRO A 11 15.09 11.96 0.38
C PRO A 11 14.21 13.18 0.63
N GLY A 12 14.40 13.78 1.81
CA GLY A 12 13.68 14.98 2.24
C GLY A 12 13.91 16.17 1.32
N GLN A 13 12.82 16.82 0.89
CA GLN A 13 12.87 18.15 0.32
C GLN A 13 13.07 19.17 1.44
N GLY A 14 14.12 19.97 1.33
CA GLY A 14 14.40 21.08 2.24
C GLY A 14 13.29 22.13 2.19
N ILE A 15 12.90 22.63 3.36
CA ILE A 15 11.92 23.71 3.53
C ILE A 15 12.69 25.03 3.59
N CYS A 16 12.30 26.02 2.79
CA CYS A 16 12.75 27.40 2.90
C CYS A 16 11.65 28.19 3.63
N LEU A 17 11.83 28.45 4.93
CA LEU A 17 11.01 29.43 5.66
C LEU A 17 11.67 30.80 5.48
N ALA A 18 10.89 31.81 5.06
CA ALA A 18 11.41 33.15 4.88
C ALA A 18 11.85 33.76 6.23
N GLN A 19 12.96 34.51 6.22
CA GLN A 19 13.41 35.27 7.39
C GLN A 19 12.37 36.32 7.79
N SER A 20 12.08 36.43 9.08
CA SER A 20 11.03 37.32 9.61
C SER A 20 11.25 38.78 9.17
N ARG A 21 10.18 39.46 8.76
CA ARG A 21 10.19 40.92 8.62
C ARG A 21 10.55 41.56 9.97
N ASN A 22 11.45 42.53 9.95
CA ASN A 22 11.84 43.31 11.12
C ASN A 22 10.62 43.92 11.81
N ALA A 23 10.61 43.83 13.15
CA ALA A 23 9.61 44.45 14.01
C ALA A 23 9.73 45.97 13.95
N GLY A 24 8.76 46.60 13.29
CA GLY A 24 8.57 48.04 13.26
C GLY A 24 7.28 48.35 12.52
N ASP A 25 6.29 48.85 13.26
CA ASP A 25 4.89 49.12 12.88
C ASP A 25 4.06 47.85 12.61
N ASP A 26 2.92 47.58 13.25
CA ASP A 26 1.87 48.49 13.67
C ASP A 26 1.02 47.82 14.78
N LYS A 27 0.47 48.63 15.70
CA LYS A 27 -0.50 48.18 16.71
C LYS A 27 -1.83 47.86 16.04
N ALA A 28 -2.10 46.59 15.81
CA ALA A 28 -3.46 46.06 15.82
C ALA A 28 -3.42 44.61 16.30
N THR A 29 -4.13 44.32 17.39
CA THR A 29 -4.59 42.97 17.69
C THR A 29 -5.98 42.84 17.08
N PRO A 30 -6.14 42.37 15.83
CA PRO A 30 -7.40 41.81 15.43
C PRO A 30 -7.40 40.37 15.92
N GLU A 31 -8.47 39.95 16.60
CA GLU A 31 -8.97 38.59 16.42
C GLU A 31 -9.25 38.44 14.91
N ALA A 32 -8.20 38.16 14.13
CA ALA A 32 -8.34 37.94 12.71
C ALA A 32 -9.24 36.72 12.57
N GLN A 33 -10.49 36.95 12.15
CA GLN A 33 -11.41 35.88 11.83
C GLN A 33 -10.77 35.08 10.70
N VAL A 34 -10.10 33.98 11.04
CA VAL A 34 -9.48 33.08 10.05
C VAL A 34 -10.61 32.51 9.18
N GLU A 35 -10.77 33.01 7.97
CA GLU A 35 -11.75 32.49 7.03
C GLU A 35 -11.28 31.12 6.52
N LEU A 36 -12.19 30.15 6.47
CA LEU A 36 -11.89 28.80 6.01
C LEU A 36 -12.60 28.53 4.70
N ALA A 37 -11.86 28.02 3.71
CA ALA A 37 -12.36 27.69 2.40
C ALA A 37 -13.34 26.48 2.43
N ALA A 38 -13.76 26.07 1.24
CA ALA A 38 -14.54 24.85 1.05
C ALA A 38 -13.77 23.63 1.59
N ARG A 39 -14.52 22.63 2.02
CA ARG A 39 -13.95 21.40 2.56
C ARG A 39 -13.19 20.64 1.48
N LEU A 40 -11.97 20.24 1.81
CA LEU A 40 -11.15 19.34 1.01
C LEU A 40 -11.19 17.95 1.61
N THR A 41 -11.42 16.94 0.76
CA THR A 41 -11.41 15.53 1.16
C THR A 41 -10.20 14.86 0.53
N VAL A 42 -9.33 14.34 1.38
CA VAL A 42 -8.14 13.59 1.00
C VAL A 42 -8.53 12.13 0.78
N LYS A 43 -8.44 11.69 -0.47
CA LYS A 43 -8.66 10.29 -0.85
C LYS A 43 -7.31 9.56 -0.81
N PRO A 44 -7.23 8.29 -0.39
CA PRO A 44 -8.33 7.34 -0.17
C PRO A 44 -8.93 7.32 1.24
N ASN A 45 -8.39 8.10 2.18
CA ASN A 45 -8.61 7.88 3.62
C ASN A 45 -9.91 8.48 4.18
N GLY A 46 -10.79 9.03 3.32
CA GLY A 46 -12.06 9.63 3.73
C GLY A 46 -11.91 10.81 4.70
N LEU A 47 -10.70 11.36 4.81
CA LEU A 47 -10.37 12.39 5.77
C LEU A 47 -10.56 13.76 5.12
N SER A 48 -11.19 14.69 5.83
CA SER A 48 -11.47 16.01 5.28
C SER A 48 -11.20 17.13 6.28
N LEU A 49 -10.85 18.31 5.78
CA LEU A 49 -10.73 19.53 6.58
C LEU A 49 -11.12 20.75 5.75
N ARG A 50 -11.22 21.91 6.38
CA ARG A 50 -11.35 23.20 5.69
C ARG A 50 -10.04 23.98 5.84
N PRO A 51 -9.28 24.18 4.75
CA PRO A 51 -8.05 24.95 4.82
C PRO A 51 -8.35 26.45 4.98
N PRO A 52 -7.39 27.26 5.48
CA PRO A 52 -7.53 28.72 5.48
C PRO A 52 -7.68 29.26 4.05
N VAL A 53 -8.47 30.33 3.87
CA VAL A 53 -8.55 31.03 2.58
C VAL A 53 -7.18 31.62 2.24
N GLY A 54 -6.77 31.47 0.96
CA GLY A 54 -5.53 32.05 0.44
C GLY A 54 -4.26 31.25 0.70
N CYS A 55 -4.33 30.09 1.38
CA CYS A 55 -3.17 29.20 1.48
C CYS A 55 -2.96 28.39 0.20
N GLU A 56 -1.70 28.08 -0.10
CA GLU A 56 -1.37 27.09 -1.13
C GLU A 56 -1.65 25.70 -0.57
N VAL A 57 -2.34 24.87 -1.35
CA VAL A 57 -2.68 23.51 -0.96
C VAL A 57 -2.09 22.54 -1.97
N HIS A 58 -1.27 21.62 -1.47
CA HIS A 58 -0.67 20.55 -2.25
C HIS A 58 -1.02 19.22 -1.62
N GLU A 59 -1.66 18.35 -2.40
CA GLU A 59 -1.82 16.96 -2.04
C GLU A 59 -0.65 16.19 -2.62
N VAL A 60 0.22 15.69 -1.75
CA VAL A 60 1.33 14.80 -2.12
C VAL A 60 0.97 13.42 -1.62
N GLY A 61 0.63 12.53 -2.54
CA GLY A 61 0.34 11.15 -2.24
C GLY A 61 1.19 10.22 -3.08
N THR A 62 1.91 9.33 -2.43
CA THR A 62 2.03 7.96 -2.93
C THR A 62 0.72 7.32 -2.51
N GLY A 63 -0.03 6.62 -3.36
CA GLY A 63 -1.42 6.35 -2.99
C GLY A 63 -1.63 5.42 -1.76
N GLU A 64 -0.56 5.01 -1.05
CA GLU A 64 -0.59 4.43 0.31
C GLU A 64 -0.81 5.47 1.41
N SER A 65 -0.36 6.69 1.22
CA SER A 65 -0.50 7.80 2.18
C SER A 65 -0.61 9.11 1.42
N ALA A 66 -1.73 9.80 1.57
CA ALA A 66 -1.87 11.16 1.09
C ALA A 66 -1.51 12.12 2.23
N ILE A 67 -0.55 13.01 1.97
CA ILE A 67 -0.22 14.13 2.82
C ILE A 67 -0.82 15.37 2.18
N LEU A 68 -1.77 16.00 2.87
CA LEU A 68 -2.24 17.32 2.49
C LEU A 68 -1.31 18.35 3.13
N THR A 69 -0.57 19.08 2.31
CA THR A 69 0.26 20.19 2.74
C THR A 69 -0.47 21.51 2.47
N MET A 70 -0.52 22.37 3.48
CA MET A 70 -1.05 23.72 3.39
C MET A 70 0.07 24.70 3.76
N THR A 71 0.37 25.66 2.89
CA THR A 71 1.40 26.67 3.13
C THR A 71 0.76 28.05 3.13
N ALA A 72 1.08 28.85 4.14
CA ALA A 72 0.62 30.24 4.20
C ALA A 72 1.15 31.04 3.01
N ALA A 73 0.36 32.00 2.50
CA ALA A 73 0.82 32.91 1.44
C ALA A 73 2.03 33.76 1.84
N ASP A 74 2.20 34.02 3.15
CA ASP A 74 3.35 34.74 3.71
C ASP A 74 4.53 33.81 4.10
N HIS A 75 4.39 32.50 3.87
CA HIS A 75 5.35 31.45 4.24
C HIS A 75 5.76 31.40 5.72
N THR A 76 4.96 31.98 6.61
CA THR A 76 5.22 31.98 8.07
C THR A 76 4.88 30.66 8.75
N TRP A 77 4.07 29.83 8.10
CA TRP A 77 3.72 28.51 8.59
C TRP A 77 3.43 27.53 7.47
N ARG A 78 3.61 26.26 7.80
CA ARG A 78 3.22 25.11 6.99
C ARG A 78 2.47 24.12 7.86
N MET A 79 1.36 23.60 7.35
CA MET A 79 0.60 22.53 7.96
C MET A 79 0.63 21.28 7.08
N GLU A 80 0.65 20.13 7.71
CA GLU A 80 0.64 18.83 7.06
C GLU A 80 -0.40 17.96 7.74
N MET A 81 -1.20 17.28 6.95
CA MET A 81 -2.20 16.35 7.44
C MET A 81 -1.96 14.97 6.84
N SER A 82 -1.91 13.95 7.69
CA SER A 82 -1.67 12.57 7.28
C SER A 82 -2.45 11.59 8.16
N ILE A 83 -2.50 10.33 7.72
CA ILE A 83 -2.96 9.19 8.53
C ILE A 83 -1.74 8.38 8.94
N VAL A 84 -1.68 8.01 10.22
CA VAL A 84 -0.74 7.04 10.76
C VAL A 84 -1.50 5.77 11.12
N HIS A 85 -0.96 4.64 10.67
CA HIS A 85 -1.47 3.31 11.00
C HIS A 85 -0.59 2.67 12.07
N THR A 86 -1.21 1.92 12.99
CA THR A 86 -0.47 1.15 14.00
C THR A 86 -0.76 -0.34 13.85
N ALA A 87 0.27 -1.18 14.02
CA ALA A 87 0.12 -2.64 13.95
C ALA A 87 -0.53 -3.25 15.19
N SER A 88 -0.54 -2.52 16.31
CA SER A 88 -1.12 -2.97 17.58
C SER A 88 -2.49 -2.33 17.80
N GLU A 89 -3.47 -3.16 18.15
CA GLU A 89 -4.77 -2.70 18.65
C GLU A 89 -4.60 -2.11 20.05
N GLY A 90 -5.36 -1.05 20.34
CA GLY A 90 -5.42 -0.45 21.68
C GLY A 90 -4.35 0.58 21.98
N ILE A 91 -3.50 0.94 21.02
CA ILE A 91 -2.62 2.11 21.15
C ILE A 91 -3.51 3.36 21.33
N SER A 92 -3.16 4.17 22.32
CA SER A 92 -3.85 5.42 22.63
C SER A 92 -3.31 6.59 21.81
N VAL A 93 -4.12 7.64 21.62
CA VAL A 93 -3.68 8.91 21.01
C VAL A 93 -2.47 9.50 21.73
N LYS A 94 -2.33 9.25 23.04
CA LYS A 94 -1.22 9.70 23.88
C LYS A 94 0.10 9.01 23.52
N GLU A 95 0.06 7.70 23.27
CA GLU A 95 1.24 6.93 22.86
C GLU A 95 1.69 7.32 21.46
N VAL A 96 0.74 7.50 20.52
CA VAL A 96 1.04 7.99 19.18
C VAL A 96 1.69 9.38 19.24
N LEU A 97 1.10 10.32 19.97
CA LEU A 97 1.69 11.64 20.13
C LEU A 97 3.10 11.57 20.73
N SER A 98 3.30 10.75 21.76
CA SER A 98 4.61 10.61 22.41
C SER A 98 5.66 10.08 21.41
N SER A 99 5.30 9.08 20.60
CA SER A 99 6.16 8.57 19.54
C SER A 99 6.50 9.65 18.50
N LEU A 100 5.54 10.48 18.11
CA LEU A 100 5.77 11.59 17.17
C LEU A 100 6.72 12.64 17.76
N ILE A 101 6.53 13.00 19.03
CA ILE A 101 7.38 13.96 19.74
C ILE A 101 8.83 13.45 19.83
N THR A 102 9.04 12.17 20.18
CA THR A 102 10.36 11.55 20.20
C THR A 102 11.02 11.54 18.82
N THR A 103 10.25 11.46 17.74
CA THR A 103 10.78 11.51 16.38
C THR A 103 11.22 12.92 15.98
N LEU A 104 10.60 13.97 16.53
CA LEU A 104 10.93 15.36 16.20
C LEU A 104 12.25 15.83 16.83
N SER A 105 12.50 15.50 18.10
CA SER A 105 13.71 15.91 18.82
C SER A 105 14.10 14.89 19.88
N LYS A 106 15.41 14.74 20.11
CA LYS A 106 15.95 13.93 21.22
C LYS A 106 15.65 14.57 22.59
N GLN A 107 15.48 15.88 22.64
CA GLN A 107 15.18 16.66 23.84
C GLN A 107 14.07 17.66 23.50
N PRO A 108 12.81 17.22 23.41
CA PRO A 108 11.69 18.08 23.06
C PRO A 108 11.31 18.99 24.24
N GLU A 109 11.13 20.28 23.98
CA GLU A 109 10.53 21.19 24.94
C GLU A 109 9.02 21.24 24.70
N ILE A 110 8.22 20.74 25.64
CA ILE A 110 6.76 20.81 25.53
C ILE A 110 6.31 22.19 26.01
N ILE A 111 5.94 23.06 25.08
CA ILE A 111 5.45 24.42 25.36
C ILE A 111 4.05 24.35 25.98
N SER A 112 3.17 23.55 25.39
CA SER A 112 1.82 23.30 25.93
C SER A 112 1.24 21.99 25.41
N ARG A 113 0.27 21.45 26.15
CA ARG A 113 -0.37 20.17 25.86
C ARG A 113 -1.81 20.13 26.36
N GLU A 114 -2.69 19.56 25.56
CA GLU A 114 -4.11 19.39 25.82
C GLU A 114 -4.51 17.92 25.61
N ASP A 115 -4.77 17.21 26.71
CA ASP A 115 -4.95 15.74 26.73
C ASP A 115 -6.40 15.26 26.51
N ASN A 116 -7.38 16.14 26.67
CA ASN A 116 -8.80 15.79 26.71
C ASN A 116 -9.59 16.51 25.61
N LEU A 117 -9.04 16.56 24.40
CA LEU A 117 -9.71 17.21 23.28
C LEU A 117 -10.71 16.25 22.63
N LEU A 118 -11.83 16.80 22.15
CA LEU A 118 -12.75 16.11 21.26
C LEU A 118 -12.82 16.84 19.92
N ILE A 119 -12.58 16.12 18.83
CA ILE A 119 -12.75 16.62 17.46
C ILE A 119 -13.81 15.75 16.79
N ASN A 120 -14.95 16.37 16.46
CA ASN A 120 -16.16 15.68 15.97
C ASN A 120 -16.53 14.44 16.82
N GLY A 121 -16.49 14.60 18.15
CA GLY A 121 -16.84 13.54 19.10
C GLY A 121 -15.78 12.45 19.30
N ARG A 122 -14.63 12.55 18.64
CA ARG A 122 -13.53 11.56 18.75
C ARG A 122 -12.44 12.03 19.71
N PRO A 123 -11.84 11.13 20.50
CA PRO A 123 -10.70 11.44 21.34
C PRO A 123 -9.54 12.01 20.53
N ALA A 124 -9.03 13.15 20.99
CA ALA A 124 -7.91 13.85 20.39
C ALA A 124 -6.96 14.36 21.47
N ILE A 125 -5.73 14.59 21.07
CA ILE A 125 -4.69 15.19 21.89
C ILE A 125 -3.92 16.22 21.07
N ARG A 126 -3.56 17.34 21.69
CA ARG A 126 -2.78 18.39 21.04
C ARG A 126 -1.55 18.74 21.86
N ALA A 127 -0.43 19.01 21.21
CA ALA A 127 0.76 19.56 21.85
C ALA A 127 1.50 20.53 20.94
N TYR A 128 2.20 21.48 21.56
CA TYR A 128 3.15 22.39 20.91
C TYR A 128 4.53 22.12 21.47
N VAL A 129 5.49 21.92 20.58
CA VAL A 129 6.84 21.46 20.92
C VAL A 129 7.88 22.42 20.34
N GLY A 130 8.71 22.99 21.20
CA GLY A 130 9.87 23.82 20.85
C GLY A 130 11.15 23.00 20.67
N GLY A 131 12.25 23.67 20.31
CA GLY A 131 13.55 23.02 20.12
C GLY A 131 13.69 22.20 18.83
N TYR A 132 12.75 22.31 17.88
CA TYR A 132 12.87 21.66 16.59
C TYR A 132 13.77 22.48 15.66
N ARG A 133 14.86 21.90 15.17
CA ARG A 133 15.80 22.60 14.29
C ARG A 133 15.51 22.34 12.82
N MET A 134 15.36 23.43 12.07
CA MET A 134 15.21 23.46 10.62
C MET A 134 16.43 24.18 10.02
N GLY A 135 17.51 23.43 9.78
CA GLY A 135 18.81 24.03 9.47
C GLY A 135 19.36 24.76 10.70
N GLU A 136 19.64 26.05 10.56
CA GLU A 136 20.12 26.91 11.65
C GLU A 136 18.99 27.54 12.48
N ALA A 137 17.75 27.52 11.97
CA ALA A 137 16.60 28.12 12.65
C ALA A 137 15.96 27.16 13.64
N GLU A 138 15.51 27.72 14.77
CA GLU A 138 14.63 27.04 15.70
C GLU A 138 13.16 27.28 15.32
N ALA A 139 12.37 26.22 15.39
CA ALA A 139 10.96 26.20 15.02
C ALA A 139 10.12 25.56 16.13
N VAL A 140 8.84 25.91 16.13
CA VAL A 140 7.81 25.30 16.97
C VAL A 140 6.96 24.37 16.10
N VAL A 141 6.72 23.17 16.61
CA VAL A 141 5.86 22.18 15.96
C VAL A 141 4.58 21.99 16.77
N GLY A 142 3.43 22.25 16.14
CA GLY A 142 2.12 21.87 16.67
C GLY A 142 1.73 20.49 16.15
N LEU A 143 1.20 19.65 17.03
CA LEU A 143 0.69 18.32 16.70
C LEU A 143 -0.72 18.18 17.26
N THR A 144 -1.68 17.79 16.42
CA THR A 144 -3.00 17.31 16.84
C THR A 144 -3.15 15.88 16.34
N VAL A 145 -3.38 14.93 17.25
CA VAL A 145 -3.62 13.52 16.94
C VAL A 145 -5.04 13.16 17.30
N VAL A 146 -5.78 12.56 16.37
CA VAL A 146 -7.19 12.16 16.57
C VAL A 146 -7.38 10.69 16.26
N ALA A 147 -8.09 9.96 17.13
CA ALA A 147 -8.44 8.57 16.90
C ALA A 147 -9.53 8.42 15.83
N VAL A 148 -9.17 7.87 14.66
CA VAL A 148 -10.09 7.63 13.55
C VAL A 148 -10.67 6.20 13.62
N SER A 149 -9.85 5.24 13.98
CA SER A 149 -10.26 3.86 14.28
C SER A 149 -9.26 3.25 15.27
N PRO A 150 -9.49 2.04 15.80
CA PRO A 150 -8.60 1.42 16.81
C PRO A 150 -7.12 1.29 16.41
N GLN A 151 -6.80 1.41 15.11
CA GLN A 151 -5.44 1.32 14.57
C GLN A 151 -5.08 2.48 13.64
N GLN A 152 -5.91 3.53 13.56
CA GLN A 152 -5.70 4.64 12.63
C GLN A 152 -5.85 5.98 13.34
N PHE A 153 -4.88 6.84 13.11
CA PHE A 153 -4.78 8.16 13.72
C PHE A 153 -4.61 9.22 12.66
N ALA A 154 -5.44 10.25 12.71
CA ALA A 154 -5.21 11.45 11.92
C ALA A 154 -4.22 12.33 12.65
N VAL A 155 -3.19 12.77 11.94
CA VAL A 155 -2.16 13.67 12.47
C VAL A 155 -2.21 14.95 11.66
N LEU A 156 -2.56 16.05 12.33
CA LEU A 156 -2.37 17.39 11.80
C LEU A 156 -1.13 17.99 12.48
N LYS A 157 -0.13 18.31 11.68
CA LYS A 157 1.14 18.91 12.09
C LYS A 157 1.20 20.34 11.57
N MET A 158 1.74 21.25 12.38
CA MET A 158 2.08 22.62 12.00
C MET A 158 3.54 22.86 12.31
N ILE A 159 4.25 23.56 11.44
CA ILE A 159 5.60 24.08 11.68
C ILE A 159 5.54 25.60 11.51
N THR A 160 6.07 26.33 12.49
CA THR A 160 6.17 27.80 12.45
C THR A 160 7.38 28.28 13.27
N LEU A 161 7.70 29.58 13.19
CA LEU A 161 8.75 30.19 14.00
C LEU A 161 8.21 30.59 15.39
N PRO A 162 9.04 30.60 16.44
CA PRO A 162 8.59 30.97 17.79
C PRO A 162 7.84 32.32 17.88
N PRO A 163 8.25 33.42 17.21
CA PRO A 163 7.51 34.68 17.27
C PRO A 163 6.11 34.63 16.65
N GLU A 164 5.87 33.70 15.73
CA GLU A 164 4.61 33.55 15.01
C GLU A 164 3.63 32.62 15.73
N LEU A 165 4.08 31.91 16.78
CA LEU A 165 3.33 30.83 17.41
C LEU A 165 1.93 31.28 17.84
N GLU A 166 1.80 32.37 18.59
CA GLU A 166 0.49 32.79 19.12
C GLU A 166 -0.52 33.10 18.01
N ARG A 167 -0.07 33.71 16.91
CA ARG A 167 -0.91 34.00 15.74
C ARG A 167 -1.29 32.72 15.00
N VAL A 168 -0.31 31.87 14.69
CA VAL A 168 -0.52 30.66 13.87
C VAL A 168 -1.27 29.59 14.66
N LYS A 169 -1.12 29.54 15.98
CA LYS A 169 -1.86 28.67 16.88
C LYS A 169 -3.37 28.76 16.63
N ILE A 170 -3.92 29.98 16.55
CA ILE A 170 -5.34 30.20 16.28
C ILE A 170 -5.77 29.55 14.95
N VAL A 171 -4.96 29.72 13.89
CA VAL A 171 -5.20 29.11 12.58
C VAL A 171 -5.19 27.58 12.68
N PHE A 172 -4.15 27.01 13.30
CA PHE A 172 -3.95 25.57 13.45
C PHE A 172 -5.11 24.91 14.21
N GLU A 173 -5.51 25.50 15.32
CA GLU A 173 -6.60 24.96 16.13
C GLU A 173 -7.94 25.04 15.40
N LYS A 174 -8.19 26.13 14.67
CA LYS A 174 -9.42 26.33 13.90
C LYS A 174 -9.51 25.34 12.74
N VAL A 175 -8.42 25.13 11.99
CA VAL A 175 -8.33 24.10 10.95
C VAL A 175 -8.53 22.71 11.56
N GLY A 176 -7.85 22.41 12.67
CA GLY A 176 -7.98 21.13 13.38
C GLY A 176 -9.41 20.81 13.83
N ARG A 177 -10.20 21.81 14.25
CA ARG A 177 -11.62 21.63 14.60
C ARG A 177 -12.51 21.26 13.41
N THR A 178 -12.05 21.48 12.18
CA THR A 178 -12.79 21.11 10.97
C THR A 178 -12.44 19.73 10.43
N LEU A 179 -11.45 19.07 11.04
CA LEU A 179 -11.11 17.70 10.70
C LEU A 179 -12.35 16.84 10.83
N ASP A 180 -12.64 16.08 9.78
CA ASP A 180 -13.74 15.16 9.73
C ASP A 180 -13.34 13.88 9.03
N TYR A 181 -14.08 12.82 9.31
CA TYR A 181 -13.69 11.46 9.00
C TYR A 181 -14.89 10.71 8.43
N ALA A 182 -14.67 9.90 7.40
CA ALA A 182 -15.70 8.95 6.97
C ALA A 182 -16.15 8.09 8.16
N ASP A 183 -17.45 7.81 8.25
CA ASP A 183 -17.98 6.95 9.31
C ASP A 183 -17.41 5.53 9.14
N PRO A 184 -16.76 4.95 10.16
CA PRO A 184 -16.32 3.55 10.13
C PRO A 184 -17.47 2.57 9.90
N ALA A 185 -18.71 2.93 10.22
CA ALA A 185 -19.90 2.17 9.86
C ALA A 185 -20.13 2.17 8.34
N ASP A 186 -20.02 3.31 7.68
CA ASP A 186 -20.16 3.43 6.23
C ASP A 186 -19.04 2.65 5.50
N GLU A 187 -17.79 2.77 5.96
CA GLU A 187 -16.68 2.00 5.39
C GLU A 187 -16.86 0.49 5.57
N ARG A 188 -17.37 0.06 6.73
CA ARG A 188 -17.70 -1.36 6.97
C ARG A 188 -18.82 -1.81 6.05
N GLN A 189 -19.89 -1.03 5.89
CA GLN A 189 -21.01 -1.38 5.01
C GLN A 189 -20.57 -1.46 3.54
N VAL A 190 -19.74 -0.51 3.08
CA VAL A 190 -19.15 -0.54 1.73
C VAL A 190 -18.27 -1.79 1.58
N ARG A 191 -17.40 -2.08 2.55
CA ARG A 191 -16.54 -3.27 2.54
C ARG A 191 -17.34 -4.56 2.50
N GLU A 192 -18.36 -4.71 3.34
CA GLU A 192 -19.25 -5.87 3.36
C GLU A 192 -20.00 -6.04 2.04
N SER A 193 -20.49 -4.94 1.47
CA SER A 193 -21.15 -4.94 0.16
C SER A 193 -20.21 -5.42 -0.94
N LEU A 194 -18.98 -4.89 -0.98
CA LEU A 194 -17.96 -5.26 -1.95
C LEU A 194 -17.46 -6.70 -1.75
N SER A 195 -17.27 -7.15 -0.50
CA SER A 195 -16.92 -8.54 -0.16
C SER A 195 -18.00 -9.52 -0.60
N ARG A 196 -19.27 -9.16 -0.46
CA ARG A 196 -20.39 -9.97 -0.95
C ARG A 196 -20.41 -10.06 -2.47
N GLN A 197 -20.19 -8.94 -3.17
CA GLN A 197 -20.06 -8.94 -4.64
C GLN A 197 -18.86 -9.78 -5.11
N GLY A 198 -17.74 -9.70 -4.39
CA GLY A 198 -16.57 -10.56 -4.63
C GLY A 198 -16.88 -12.04 -4.41
N GLN A 199 -17.57 -12.38 -3.33
CA GLN A 199 -18.01 -13.75 -3.05
C GLN A 199 -18.91 -14.30 -4.15
N GLU A 200 -19.94 -13.55 -4.55
CA GLU A 200 -20.86 -13.93 -5.62
C GLU A 200 -20.12 -14.14 -6.95
N LEU A 201 -19.16 -13.27 -7.27
CA LEU A 201 -18.32 -13.44 -8.46
C LEU A 201 -17.55 -14.77 -8.41
N LEU A 202 -16.93 -15.07 -7.28
CA LEU A 202 -16.15 -16.30 -7.13
C LEU A 202 -17.06 -17.54 -7.23
N ASP A 203 -18.21 -17.53 -6.57
CA ASP A 203 -19.15 -18.66 -6.56
C ASP A 203 -19.77 -18.91 -7.94
N THR A 204 -19.98 -17.87 -8.74
CA THR A 204 -20.64 -18.00 -10.06
C THR A 204 -19.67 -18.21 -11.22
N ARG A 205 -18.42 -17.74 -11.10
CA ARG A 205 -17.46 -17.71 -12.21
C ARG A 205 -16.13 -18.38 -11.96
N ALA A 206 -15.61 -18.40 -10.73
CA ALA A 206 -14.28 -18.96 -10.49
C ALA A 206 -14.25 -20.44 -10.88
N GLU A 207 -15.26 -21.22 -10.50
CA GLU A 207 -15.35 -22.64 -10.85
C GLU A 207 -15.33 -22.86 -12.37
N LYS A 208 -16.07 -22.05 -13.14
CA LYS A 208 -16.09 -22.16 -14.61
C LYS A 208 -14.73 -21.87 -15.23
N VAL A 209 -14.06 -20.81 -14.77
CA VAL A 209 -12.71 -20.44 -15.25
C VAL A 209 -11.69 -21.52 -14.88
N LEU A 210 -11.72 -22.00 -13.65
CA LEU A 210 -10.84 -23.04 -13.16
C LEU A 210 -11.08 -24.38 -13.88
N ALA A 211 -12.33 -24.76 -14.13
CA ALA A 211 -12.67 -25.97 -14.88
C ALA A 211 -12.18 -25.90 -16.34
N ALA A 212 -12.36 -24.74 -16.98
CA ALA A 212 -11.91 -24.47 -18.34
C ALA A 212 -10.41 -24.18 -18.44
N LEU A 213 -9.69 -24.12 -17.31
CA LEU A 213 -8.26 -23.85 -17.29
C LEU A 213 -7.51 -24.88 -18.13
N GLN A 214 -6.78 -24.35 -19.10
CA GLN A 214 -5.75 -25.04 -19.85
C GLN A 214 -4.39 -24.54 -19.37
N HIS A 215 -3.35 -25.33 -19.60
CA HIS A 215 -1.98 -24.90 -19.37
C HIS A 215 -1.75 -23.54 -20.03
N SER A 216 -1.34 -22.55 -19.24
CA SER A 216 -1.09 -21.19 -19.69
C SER A 216 0.26 -20.73 -19.17
N GLU A 217 1.11 -20.29 -20.08
CA GLU A 217 2.40 -19.68 -19.79
C GLU A 217 2.41 -18.23 -20.26
N SER A 218 2.95 -17.32 -19.46
CA SER A 218 3.12 -15.91 -19.81
C SER A 218 4.41 -15.35 -19.23
N TRP A 219 5.08 -14.50 -20.03
CA TRP A 219 6.28 -13.80 -19.64
C TRP A 219 6.00 -12.31 -19.55
N PHE A 220 6.59 -11.66 -18.56
CA PHE A 220 6.48 -10.23 -18.33
C PHE A 220 7.87 -9.64 -18.12
N ARG A 221 8.15 -8.55 -18.84
CA ARG A 221 9.29 -7.66 -18.59
C ARG A 221 8.91 -6.68 -17.49
N LEU A 222 9.82 -6.44 -16.54
CA LEU A 222 9.63 -5.45 -15.47
C LEU A 222 10.65 -4.32 -15.62
N TYR A 223 10.17 -3.07 -15.71
CA TYR A 223 11.02 -1.89 -15.89
C TYR A 223 10.37 -0.62 -15.31
N MET A 224 11.17 0.45 -15.18
CA MET A 224 10.70 1.81 -14.90
C MET A 224 11.29 2.78 -15.91
N LEU A 225 10.63 3.91 -16.13
CA LEU A 225 11.21 5.02 -16.88
C LEU A 225 12.06 5.86 -15.93
N ASN A 226 13.26 6.26 -16.37
CA ASN A 226 14.05 7.28 -15.69
C ASN A 226 13.53 8.70 -16.04
N SER A 227 14.19 9.74 -15.50
CA SER A 227 13.85 11.14 -15.77
C SER A 227 13.91 11.52 -17.25
N ASP A 228 14.75 10.83 -18.02
CA ASP A 228 14.97 11.07 -19.45
C ASP A 228 14.02 10.24 -20.32
N GLY A 229 13.15 9.43 -19.70
CA GLY A 229 12.20 8.55 -20.39
C GLY A 229 12.80 7.23 -20.88
N GLU A 230 14.04 6.90 -20.51
CA GLU A 230 14.68 5.62 -20.85
C GLU A 230 14.29 4.50 -19.88
N ASP A 231 14.22 3.28 -20.41
CA ASP A 231 13.87 2.09 -19.65
C ASP A 231 15.02 1.59 -18.78
N LYS A 232 14.85 1.68 -17.45
CA LYS A 232 15.64 0.96 -16.45
C LYS A 232 15.02 -0.41 -16.19
N GLU A 233 15.72 -1.48 -16.57
CA GLU A 233 15.28 -2.84 -16.27
C GLU A 233 15.29 -3.10 -14.78
N LEU A 234 14.23 -3.74 -14.29
CA LEU A 234 14.10 -4.20 -12.91
C LEU A 234 14.06 -5.71 -12.80
N GLY A 235 13.67 -6.43 -13.86
CA GLY A 235 13.50 -7.86 -13.77
C GLY A 235 12.61 -8.46 -14.84
N TYR A 236 12.21 -9.71 -14.59
CA TYR A 236 11.19 -10.39 -15.36
C TYR A 236 10.39 -11.34 -14.49
N VAL A 237 9.22 -11.74 -15.00
CA VAL A 237 8.35 -12.73 -14.37
C VAL A 237 7.88 -13.73 -15.43
N LYS A 238 8.02 -15.01 -15.12
CA LYS A 238 7.34 -16.12 -15.78
C LYS A 238 6.17 -16.56 -14.90
N LEU A 239 4.97 -16.61 -15.47
CA LEU A 239 3.76 -17.10 -14.83
C LEU A 239 3.27 -18.34 -15.57
N ILE A 240 3.11 -19.44 -14.83
CA ILE A 240 2.53 -20.69 -15.31
C ILE A 240 1.28 -20.97 -14.49
N ILE A 241 0.17 -21.27 -15.16
CA ILE A 241 -1.08 -21.66 -14.53
C ILE A 241 -1.53 -22.98 -15.12
N ASP A 242 -1.82 -23.96 -14.27
CA ASP A 242 -2.11 -25.33 -14.71
C ASP A 242 -3.05 -26.07 -13.75
N LYS A 243 -3.46 -27.27 -14.15
CA LYS A 243 -4.01 -28.29 -13.26
C LYS A 243 -2.85 -29.11 -12.70
N GLY A 244 -2.90 -29.41 -11.41
CA GLY A 244 -1.81 -30.10 -10.73
C GLY A 244 -2.22 -30.80 -9.46
N MET A 245 -1.23 -31.25 -8.71
CA MET A 245 -1.40 -31.90 -7.41
C MET A 245 -0.82 -31.02 -6.30
N ARG A 246 -1.35 -31.16 -5.09
CA ARG A 246 -0.86 -30.42 -3.91
C ARG A 246 0.64 -30.57 -3.69
N GLY A 247 1.17 -31.76 -3.98
CA GLY A 247 2.59 -32.10 -3.88
C GLY A 247 3.50 -31.27 -4.80
N ASP A 248 2.97 -30.67 -5.87
CA ASP A 248 3.74 -29.85 -6.82
C ASP A 248 4.35 -28.60 -6.14
N VAL A 249 3.83 -28.18 -4.98
CA VAL A 249 4.36 -27.07 -4.15
C VAL A 249 5.60 -27.50 -3.35
N THR A 250 5.79 -28.80 -3.10
CA THR A 250 6.88 -29.31 -2.25
C THR A 250 8.22 -29.38 -2.99
N GLY A 251 8.19 -29.42 -4.32
CA GLY A 251 9.37 -29.64 -5.17
C GLY A 251 9.87 -31.10 -5.20
N LYS A 252 9.19 -32.04 -4.52
CA LYS A 252 9.54 -33.45 -4.57
C LYS A 252 9.11 -34.10 -5.90
N PRO A 253 9.77 -35.18 -6.35
CA PRO A 253 9.26 -36.02 -7.43
C PRO A 253 7.88 -36.62 -7.10
N ARG A 254 7.00 -36.72 -8.11
CA ARG A 254 5.59 -37.14 -7.92
C ARG A 254 5.45 -38.56 -7.36
N GLU A 255 6.43 -39.42 -7.63
CA GLU A 255 6.48 -40.81 -7.14
C GLU A 255 6.61 -40.86 -5.61
N LYS A 256 7.13 -39.79 -5.00
CA LYS A 256 7.35 -39.65 -3.56
C LYS A 256 6.22 -38.90 -2.85
N TYR A 257 5.12 -38.59 -3.54
CA TYR A 257 3.98 -37.92 -2.91
C TYR A 257 3.26 -38.86 -1.96
N SER A 258 3.06 -38.38 -0.74
CA SER A 258 2.09 -38.92 0.21
C SER A 258 0.66 -38.85 -0.34
N LEU A 259 -0.28 -39.54 0.30
CA LEU A 259 -1.69 -39.55 -0.14
C LEU A 259 -2.30 -38.14 -0.18
N SER A 260 -1.99 -37.28 0.80
CA SER A 260 -2.48 -35.90 0.82
C SER A 260 -1.80 -35.02 -0.23
N GLU A 261 -0.53 -35.28 -0.57
CA GLU A 261 0.18 -34.57 -1.64
C GLU A 261 -0.35 -34.95 -3.05
N LYS A 262 -1.08 -36.06 -3.19
CA LYS A 262 -1.74 -36.46 -4.45
C LYS A 262 -3.11 -35.82 -4.68
N GLU A 263 -3.58 -34.97 -3.76
CA GLU A 263 -4.81 -34.20 -3.94
C GLU A 263 -4.74 -33.35 -5.21
N GLU A 264 -5.68 -33.54 -6.13
CA GLU A 264 -5.75 -32.79 -7.39
C GLU A 264 -6.42 -31.42 -7.22
N GLY A 265 -5.99 -30.46 -8.03
CA GLY A 265 -6.51 -29.10 -7.99
C GLY A 265 -5.86 -28.22 -9.04
N TYR A 266 -5.68 -26.96 -8.69
CA TYR A 266 -5.16 -25.92 -9.57
C TYR A 266 -3.85 -25.39 -9.01
N THR A 267 -2.88 -25.15 -9.89
CA THR A 267 -1.57 -24.65 -9.51
C THR A 267 -1.24 -23.36 -10.24
N VAL A 268 -0.55 -22.47 -9.52
CA VAL A 268 0.10 -21.30 -10.11
C VAL A 268 1.57 -21.36 -9.73
N ARG A 269 2.46 -21.23 -10.71
CA ARG A 269 3.89 -21.11 -10.49
C ARG A 269 4.37 -19.78 -11.07
N LEU A 270 4.96 -18.96 -10.20
CA LEU A 270 5.59 -17.70 -10.56
C LEU A 270 7.10 -17.85 -10.36
N MET A 271 7.86 -17.58 -11.40
CA MET A 271 9.33 -17.52 -11.36
C MET A 271 9.74 -16.11 -11.75
N ALA A 272 10.40 -15.40 -10.86
CA ALA A 272 10.79 -14.02 -11.07
C ALA A 272 12.27 -13.84 -10.80
N ARG A 273 12.88 -12.93 -11.55
CA ARG A 273 14.21 -12.39 -11.26
C ARG A 273 14.07 -10.89 -11.13
N TYR A 274 14.58 -10.34 -10.03
CA TYR A 274 14.66 -8.92 -9.78
C TYR A 274 16.12 -8.46 -9.67
N LEU A 275 16.38 -7.23 -10.09
CA LEU A 275 17.68 -6.56 -10.05
C LEU A 275 17.60 -5.39 -9.07
N PRO A 276 17.92 -5.61 -7.77
CA PRO A 276 18.00 -4.52 -6.81
C PRO A 276 19.05 -3.47 -7.21
N ALA A 277 18.88 -2.24 -6.74
CA ALA A 277 19.75 -1.11 -7.07
C ALA A 277 21.20 -1.30 -6.62
N ASP A 278 21.44 -2.22 -5.68
CA ASP A 278 22.75 -2.46 -5.08
C ASP A 278 23.61 -3.46 -5.87
N GLY A 279 23.18 -3.84 -7.07
CA GLY A 279 23.89 -4.74 -7.99
C GLY A 279 23.67 -6.23 -7.73
N GLY A 280 22.86 -6.60 -6.73
CA GLY A 280 22.51 -8.00 -6.47
C GLY A 280 21.52 -8.58 -7.48
N VAL A 281 21.22 -9.86 -7.31
CA VAL A 281 20.15 -10.57 -8.04
C VAL A 281 19.24 -11.26 -7.02
N ASN A 282 17.93 -11.03 -7.11
CA ASN A 282 16.95 -11.76 -6.30
C ASN A 282 16.07 -12.64 -7.17
N ASP A 283 16.22 -13.95 -7.04
CA ASP A 283 15.36 -14.93 -7.71
C ASP A 283 14.25 -15.37 -6.77
N VAL A 284 13.01 -15.33 -7.24
CA VAL A 284 11.82 -15.73 -6.48
C VAL A 284 11.08 -16.83 -7.22
N VAL A 285 10.85 -17.96 -6.55
CA VAL A 285 9.99 -19.03 -7.04
C VAL A 285 8.83 -19.18 -6.08
N SER A 286 7.62 -18.88 -6.55
CA SER A 286 6.38 -19.07 -5.81
C SER A 286 5.57 -20.18 -6.47
N THR A 287 5.17 -21.18 -5.70
CA THR A 287 4.23 -22.21 -6.17
C THR A 287 3.03 -22.24 -5.24
N PHE A 288 1.84 -22.17 -5.82
CA PHE A 288 0.56 -22.13 -5.14
C PHE A 288 -0.30 -23.29 -5.60
N PHE A 289 -1.12 -23.82 -4.71
CA PHE A 289 -2.09 -24.87 -4.95
C PHE A 289 -3.43 -24.48 -4.32
N LEU A 290 -4.52 -24.80 -5.02
CA LEU A 290 -5.90 -24.66 -4.56
C LEU A 290 -6.65 -25.95 -4.87
N SER A 291 -7.30 -26.55 -3.87
CA SER A 291 -8.17 -27.71 -4.05
C SER A 291 -9.38 -27.37 -4.91
N ARG A 292 -9.97 -28.38 -5.57
CA ARG A 292 -11.12 -28.18 -6.47
C ARG A 292 -12.33 -27.55 -5.79
N ASP A 293 -12.57 -27.91 -4.53
CA ASP A 293 -13.65 -27.35 -3.70
C ASP A 293 -13.30 -25.99 -3.08
N ARG A 294 -12.10 -25.47 -3.37
CA ARG A 294 -11.57 -24.19 -2.88
C ARG A 294 -11.46 -24.12 -1.35
N LYS A 295 -11.51 -25.25 -0.63
CA LYS A 295 -11.39 -25.27 0.84
C LYS A 295 -9.95 -25.37 1.33
N ASN A 296 -9.05 -25.93 0.53
CA ASN A 296 -7.66 -26.11 0.90
C ASN A 296 -6.74 -25.33 -0.03
N GLU A 297 -5.77 -24.65 0.55
CA GLU A 297 -4.65 -24.08 -0.19
C GLU A 297 -3.34 -24.49 0.42
N TYR A 298 -2.33 -24.54 -0.44
CA TYR A 298 -0.96 -24.72 -0.03
C TYR A 298 -0.05 -23.88 -0.90
N TRP A 299 0.90 -23.17 -0.29
CA TRP A 299 1.84 -22.37 -1.05
C TRP A 299 3.22 -22.37 -0.42
N LYS A 300 4.21 -22.20 -1.30
CA LYS A 300 5.61 -22.03 -0.94
C LYS A 300 6.20 -20.94 -1.81
N ILE A 301 6.77 -19.94 -1.17
CA ILE A 301 7.52 -18.85 -1.80
C ILE A 301 8.96 -19.02 -1.35
N VAL A 302 9.89 -19.12 -2.29
CA VAL A 302 11.32 -19.18 -2.02
C VAL A 302 11.96 -17.97 -2.69
N SER A 303 12.70 -17.17 -1.91
CA SER A 303 13.47 -16.04 -2.40
C SER A 303 14.94 -16.31 -2.14
N THR A 304 15.77 -16.22 -3.17
CA THR A 304 17.22 -16.36 -3.09
C THR A 304 17.88 -15.09 -3.59
N TYR A 305 18.46 -14.34 -2.66
CA TYR A 305 19.24 -13.15 -2.96
C TYR A 305 20.73 -13.52 -3.09
N ARG A 306 21.39 -13.04 -4.15
CA ARG A 306 22.82 -13.26 -4.42
C ARG A 306 23.55 -11.94 -4.66
N LYS A 307 24.69 -11.76 -4.00
CA LYS A 307 25.61 -10.62 -4.17
C LYS A 307 27.01 -11.00 -3.71
N ASP A 308 28.04 -10.61 -4.47
CA ASP A 308 29.46 -10.76 -4.08
C ASP A 308 29.82 -12.16 -3.53
N LYS A 309 29.39 -13.22 -4.24
CA LYS A 309 29.51 -14.65 -3.88
C LYS A 309 28.71 -15.13 -2.67
N SER A 310 28.03 -14.24 -1.95
CA SER A 310 27.07 -14.61 -0.91
C SER A 310 25.71 -14.96 -1.51
N ALA A 311 25.01 -15.91 -0.89
CA ALA A 311 23.63 -16.24 -1.21
C ALA A 311 22.83 -16.43 0.08
N ASN A 312 21.69 -15.74 0.19
CA ASN A 312 20.75 -15.90 1.29
C ASN A 312 19.42 -16.39 0.73
N THR A 313 18.89 -17.47 1.30
CA THR A 313 17.60 -18.04 0.90
C THR A 313 16.63 -18.02 2.06
N VAL A 314 15.46 -17.44 1.82
CA VAL A 314 14.33 -17.46 2.75
C VAL A 314 13.14 -18.08 2.06
N SER A 315 12.35 -18.85 2.80
CA SER A 315 11.10 -19.41 2.30
C SER A 315 9.93 -19.11 3.21
N LEU A 316 8.78 -18.84 2.60
CA LEU A 316 7.49 -18.69 3.27
C LEU A 316 6.61 -19.83 2.83
N ILE A 317 6.15 -20.63 3.78
CA ILE A 317 5.26 -21.76 3.55
C ILE A 317 3.94 -21.42 4.21
N GLY A 318 2.85 -21.55 3.48
CA GLY A 318 1.52 -21.35 4.03
C GLY A 318 0.55 -22.45 3.63
N THR A 319 -0.38 -22.71 4.54
CA THR A 319 -1.50 -23.61 4.33
C THR A 319 -2.77 -22.87 4.68
N ARG A 320 -3.83 -23.14 3.93
CA ARG A 320 -5.20 -22.86 4.38
C ARG A 320 -5.97 -24.18 4.43
N GLN A 321 -6.66 -24.40 5.54
CA GLN A 321 -7.67 -25.45 5.67
C GLN A 321 -8.97 -24.80 6.10
N GLU A 322 -9.95 -24.82 5.21
CA GLU A 322 -11.20 -24.08 5.36
C GLU A 322 -10.92 -22.59 5.61
N ASN A 323 -11.23 -22.09 6.81
CA ASN A 323 -10.99 -20.69 7.17
C ASN A 323 -9.69 -20.47 7.96
N ARG A 324 -8.88 -21.49 8.21
CA ARG A 324 -7.67 -21.36 9.04
C ARG A 324 -6.43 -21.29 8.17
N ILE A 325 -5.64 -20.25 8.35
CA ILE A 325 -4.35 -20.08 7.71
C ILE A 325 -3.23 -20.29 8.74
N LEU A 326 -2.24 -21.09 8.36
CA LEU A 326 -0.98 -21.25 9.08
C LEU A 326 0.16 -20.89 8.14
N VAL A 327 1.05 -20.00 8.58
CA VAL A 327 2.21 -19.54 7.82
C VAL A 327 3.47 -19.69 8.64
N THR A 328 4.51 -20.25 8.03
CA THR A 328 5.82 -20.41 8.62
C THR A 328 6.85 -19.76 7.71
N LEU A 329 7.80 -19.05 8.32
CA LEU A 329 8.99 -18.57 7.64
C LEU A 329 10.17 -19.47 8.00
N GLU A 330 10.89 -19.96 7.00
CA GLU A 330 12.08 -20.78 7.15
C GLU A 330 13.27 -20.12 6.44
N GLY A 331 14.46 -20.22 7.02
CA GLY A 331 15.68 -19.61 6.48
C GLY A 331 15.98 -18.20 7.01
N GLY A 332 17.20 -17.73 6.74
CA GLY A 332 17.79 -16.53 7.35
C GLY A 332 18.24 -16.74 8.81
N ASP A 333 18.78 -15.68 9.41
CA ASP A 333 19.38 -15.73 10.76
C ASP A 333 18.35 -15.71 11.91
N ARG A 334 17.05 -15.55 11.58
CA ARG A 334 15.98 -15.40 12.57
C ARG A 334 14.89 -16.46 12.37
N GLN A 335 14.59 -17.19 13.44
CA GLN A 335 13.38 -18.01 13.49
C GLN A 335 12.19 -17.13 13.86
N TYR A 336 11.12 -17.20 13.06
CA TYR A 336 9.86 -16.55 13.36
C TYR A 336 8.85 -17.60 13.81
N PRO A 337 8.08 -17.33 14.89
CA PRO A 337 7.03 -18.25 15.30
C PRO A 337 5.99 -18.38 14.18
N PRO A 338 5.37 -19.58 14.00
CA PRO A 338 4.31 -19.76 13.02
C PRO A 338 3.15 -18.80 13.28
N ARG A 339 2.66 -18.17 12.22
CA ARG A 339 1.56 -17.23 12.27
C ARG A 339 0.24 -17.93 11.95
N ARG A 340 -0.77 -17.71 12.79
CA ARG A 340 -2.12 -18.26 12.62
C ARG A 340 -3.09 -17.12 12.33
N LEU A 341 -3.89 -17.28 11.28
CA LEU A 341 -4.89 -16.31 10.84
C LEU A 341 -6.20 -17.03 10.55
N THR A 342 -7.30 -16.28 10.54
CA THR A 342 -8.60 -16.77 10.09
C THR A 342 -9.05 -15.96 8.89
N THR A 343 -9.53 -16.62 7.83
CA THR A 343 -10.10 -15.93 6.68
C THR A 343 -11.50 -15.43 7.01
N PRO A 344 -11.92 -14.28 6.47
CA PRO A 344 -13.30 -13.85 6.54
C PRO A 344 -14.25 -14.86 5.88
N THR A 345 -15.51 -14.84 6.29
CA THR A 345 -16.55 -15.74 5.75
C THR A 345 -16.98 -15.41 4.33
N LYS A 346 -16.68 -14.19 3.85
CA LYS A 346 -17.05 -13.71 2.51
C LYS A 346 -15.88 -13.02 1.83
N GLY A 347 -15.76 -13.27 0.54
CA GLY A 347 -14.86 -12.55 -0.35
C GLY A 347 -13.38 -12.86 -0.08
N TYR A 348 -13.06 -14.02 0.51
CA TYR A 348 -11.67 -14.44 0.59
C TYR A 348 -11.19 -14.93 -0.78
N LEU A 349 -10.06 -14.40 -1.23
CA LEU A 349 -9.42 -14.70 -2.50
C LEU A 349 -8.16 -15.53 -2.25
N SER A 350 -8.15 -16.75 -2.77
CA SER A 350 -7.01 -17.66 -2.68
C SER A 350 -5.77 -17.12 -3.40
N GLN A 351 -4.60 -17.65 -3.06
CA GLN A 351 -3.36 -17.33 -3.78
C GLN A 351 -3.43 -17.71 -5.26
N VAL A 352 -4.15 -18.78 -5.63
CA VAL A 352 -4.36 -19.17 -7.03
C VAL A 352 -5.33 -18.23 -7.74
N GLU A 353 -6.48 -17.96 -7.13
CA GLU A 353 -7.49 -17.05 -7.70
C GLU A 353 -6.96 -15.63 -7.84
N LEU A 354 -6.03 -15.20 -6.99
CA LEU A 354 -5.35 -13.90 -7.11
C LEU A 354 -4.73 -13.68 -8.51
N TYR A 355 -4.09 -14.70 -9.08
CA TYR A 355 -3.49 -14.62 -10.41
C TYR A 355 -4.48 -14.90 -11.55
N LEU A 356 -5.60 -15.56 -11.23
CA LEU A 356 -6.69 -15.83 -12.18
C LEU A 356 -7.78 -14.75 -12.17
N LEU A 357 -7.74 -13.80 -11.22
CA LEU A 357 -8.78 -12.80 -11.04
C LEU A 357 -9.10 -12.03 -12.32
N PRO A 358 -8.13 -11.60 -13.15
CA PRO A 358 -8.44 -10.97 -14.43
C PRO A 358 -9.27 -11.84 -15.39
N GLN A 359 -9.09 -13.17 -15.31
CA GLN A 359 -9.87 -14.13 -16.10
C GLN A 359 -11.26 -14.38 -15.50
N ILE A 360 -11.42 -14.19 -14.19
CA ILE A 360 -12.69 -14.36 -13.45
C ILE A 360 -13.59 -13.12 -13.59
N LEU A 361 -13.02 -11.91 -13.64
CA LEU A 361 -13.77 -10.65 -13.66
C LEU A 361 -14.70 -10.50 -14.89
N PRO A 362 -15.86 -9.84 -14.77
CA PRO A 362 -16.77 -9.62 -15.89
C PRO A 362 -16.23 -8.57 -16.85
N ARG A 363 -16.26 -8.89 -18.14
CA ARG A 363 -15.94 -7.98 -19.24
C ARG A 363 -17.28 -7.51 -19.81
N ARG A 364 -17.77 -6.39 -19.28
CA ARG A 364 -19.05 -5.77 -19.68
C ARG A 364 -18.80 -4.31 -20.05
N GLU A 365 -19.75 -3.70 -20.73
CA GLU A 365 -19.70 -2.26 -21.03
C GLU A 365 -19.84 -1.40 -19.76
N GLN A 366 -20.52 -1.93 -18.74
CA GLN A 366 -20.67 -1.27 -17.46
C GLN A 366 -19.48 -1.56 -16.53
N VAL A 367 -19.15 -0.56 -15.72
CA VAL A 367 -18.19 -0.68 -14.63
C VAL A 367 -18.63 -1.77 -13.65
N PHE A 368 -17.72 -2.65 -13.30
CA PHE A 368 -17.91 -3.62 -12.23
C PHE A 368 -16.87 -3.41 -11.14
N GLN A 369 -17.28 -3.55 -9.87
CA GLN A 369 -16.39 -3.41 -8.73
C GLN A 369 -16.66 -4.50 -7.70
N ALA A 370 -15.62 -5.12 -7.18
CA ALA A 370 -15.71 -6.10 -6.11
C ALA A 370 -14.59 -5.89 -5.09
N GLY A 371 -14.79 -6.45 -3.90
CA GLY A 371 -13.82 -6.41 -2.82
C GLY A 371 -13.43 -7.81 -2.38
N PHE A 372 -12.16 -7.98 -2.02
CA PHE A 372 -11.60 -9.25 -1.62
C PHE A 372 -10.69 -9.11 -0.41
N TRP A 373 -10.77 -10.06 0.50
CA TRP A 373 -9.76 -10.31 1.50
C TRP A 373 -8.74 -11.30 0.94
N TYR A 374 -7.45 -11.05 1.14
CA TYR A 374 -6.43 -12.01 0.73
C TYR A 374 -5.26 -12.00 1.69
N PHE A 375 -4.54 -13.11 1.72
CA PHE A 375 -3.28 -13.20 2.45
C PHE A 375 -2.19 -12.45 1.70
N GLN A 376 -1.51 -11.54 2.39
CA GLN A 376 -0.32 -10.88 1.87
C GLN A 376 0.76 -10.76 2.93
N GLU A 377 1.93 -11.33 2.63
CA GLU A 377 3.11 -11.42 3.51
C GLU A 377 2.82 -12.11 4.84
N THR A 378 2.13 -11.43 5.74
CA THR A 378 1.89 -11.85 7.11
C THR A 378 0.46 -11.61 7.56
N ASP A 379 -0.37 -10.92 6.78
CA ASP A 379 -1.66 -10.40 7.23
C ASP A 379 -2.78 -10.64 6.23
N MET A 380 -4.01 -10.56 6.72
CA MET A 380 -5.20 -10.42 5.86
C MET A 380 -5.33 -8.97 5.46
N VAL A 381 -5.36 -8.70 4.16
CA VAL A 381 -5.53 -7.34 3.63
C VAL A 381 -6.77 -7.31 2.75
N PHE A 382 -7.52 -6.21 2.83
CA PHE A 382 -8.65 -5.97 1.95
C PHE A 382 -8.18 -5.25 0.68
N ARG A 383 -8.64 -5.70 -0.48
CA ARG A 383 -8.41 -5.05 -1.77
C ARG A 383 -9.73 -4.85 -2.49
N THR A 384 -9.79 -3.84 -3.34
CA THR A 384 -10.89 -3.61 -4.26
C THR A 384 -10.39 -3.67 -5.69
N ASP A 385 -11.18 -4.28 -6.56
CA ASP A 385 -10.89 -4.43 -7.97
C ASP A 385 -12.04 -3.83 -8.76
N LYS A 386 -11.73 -2.78 -9.53
CA LYS A 386 -12.66 -2.10 -10.43
C LYS A 386 -12.25 -2.39 -11.87
N ILE A 387 -13.16 -2.97 -12.65
CA ILE A 387 -12.95 -3.24 -14.07
C ILE A 387 -13.91 -2.40 -14.91
N GLU A 388 -13.39 -1.79 -15.98
CA GLU A 388 -14.16 -0.97 -16.91
C GLU A 388 -13.56 -1.07 -18.32
N PRO A 389 -14.32 -0.74 -19.39
CA PRO A 389 -13.79 -0.66 -20.73
C PRO A 389 -12.60 0.32 -20.81
N ASP A 390 -11.55 -0.06 -21.53
CA ASP A 390 -10.43 0.83 -21.79
C ASP A 390 -10.81 1.86 -22.87
N SER A 391 -10.61 3.15 -22.58
CA SER A 391 -10.88 4.24 -23.53
C SER A 391 -10.00 4.17 -24.78
N SER A 392 -8.85 3.50 -24.67
CA SER A 392 -7.84 3.43 -25.73
C SER A 392 -8.16 2.36 -26.79
N SER A 393 -8.95 1.35 -26.44
CA SER A 393 -9.29 0.24 -27.35
C SER A 393 -10.57 -0.47 -26.93
N LYS A 394 -11.44 -0.75 -27.91
CA LYS A 394 -12.72 -1.44 -27.70
C LYS A 394 -12.60 -2.89 -27.22
N ASN A 395 -11.41 -3.49 -27.33
CA ASN A 395 -11.16 -4.90 -27.01
C ASN A 395 -10.29 -5.09 -25.78
N THR A 396 -10.07 -4.03 -25.01
CA THR A 396 -9.31 -4.06 -23.76
C THR A 396 -10.13 -3.52 -22.60
N TRP A 397 -9.79 -3.97 -21.41
CA TRP A 397 -10.39 -3.52 -20.16
C TRP A 397 -9.30 -3.01 -19.24
N ARG A 398 -9.61 -1.92 -18.53
CA ARG A 398 -8.79 -1.38 -17.47
C ARG A 398 -9.26 -1.97 -16.15
N LEU A 399 -8.39 -2.72 -15.49
CA LEU A 399 -8.53 -3.19 -14.12
C LEU A 399 -7.72 -2.28 -13.20
N VAL A 400 -8.41 -1.59 -12.30
CA VAL A 400 -7.81 -0.78 -11.23
C VAL A 400 -7.93 -1.54 -9.92
N THR A 401 -6.80 -1.93 -9.36
CA THR A 401 -6.71 -2.58 -8.05
C THR A 401 -6.25 -1.57 -7.01
N THR A 402 -6.96 -1.50 -5.89
CA THR A 402 -6.54 -0.72 -4.71
C THR A 402 -6.44 -1.65 -3.53
N VAL A 403 -5.34 -1.60 -2.79
CA VAL A 403 -5.12 -2.41 -1.59
C VAL A 403 -5.22 -1.49 -0.38
N GLN A 404 -6.04 -1.84 0.61
CA GLN A 404 -6.23 -1.00 1.78
C GLN A 404 -4.93 -0.87 2.56
N GLY A 405 -4.51 0.37 2.83
CA GLY A 405 -3.28 0.66 3.57
C GLY A 405 -1.99 0.35 2.79
N LYS A 406 -2.05 0.15 1.46
CA LYS A 406 -0.88 -0.13 0.62
C LYS A 406 -1.03 0.49 -0.77
N GLY A 407 0.03 1.12 -1.26
CA GLY A 407 0.18 1.56 -2.63
C GLY A 407 -0.85 2.58 -3.07
N GLY A 408 -0.52 3.36 -4.10
CA GLY A 408 -1.59 3.88 -4.95
C GLY A 408 -2.27 2.79 -5.76
N PRO A 409 -3.35 3.16 -6.48
CA PRO A 409 -4.02 2.21 -7.34
C PRO A 409 -3.04 1.67 -8.39
N MET A 410 -3.13 0.37 -8.59
CA MET A 410 -2.40 -0.35 -9.61
C MET A 410 -3.32 -0.56 -10.80
N GLU A 411 -2.85 -0.21 -11.98
CA GLU A 411 -3.61 -0.35 -13.21
C GLU A 411 -3.12 -1.55 -14.00
N THR A 412 -4.04 -2.33 -14.56
CA THR A 412 -3.76 -3.50 -15.39
C THR A 412 -4.63 -3.43 -16.62
N ILE A 413 -4.02 -3.48 -17.80
CA ILE A 413 -4.71 -3.59 -19.08
C ILE A 413 -4.81 -5.06 -19.45
N ILE A 414 -6.04 -5.53 -19.69
CA ILE A 414 -6.31 -6.92 -20.03
C ILE A 414 -7.09 -7.03 -21.34
N ASP A 415 -6.89 -8.14 -22.05
CA ASP A 415 -7.64 -8.45 -23.27
C ASP A 415 -9.02 -9.06 -22.98
N SER A 416 -9.76 -9.41 -24.03
CA SER A 416 -11.09 -10.04 -23.94
C SER A 416 -11.08 -11.42 -23.27
N LYS A 417 -9.93 -12.08 -23.21
CA LYS A 417 -9.71 -13.34 -22.50
C LYS A 417 -9.20 -13.13 -21.07
N GLY A 418 -9.02 -11.88 -20.64
CA GLY A 418 -8.47 -11.51 -19.33
C GLY A 418 -6.99 -11.83 -19.17
N GLN A 419 -6.27 -11.95 -20.29
CA GLN A 419 -4.83 -12.04 -20.26
C GLN A 419 -4.27 -10.64 -20.02
N ILE A 420 -3.26 -10.56 -19.15
CA ILE A 420 -2.60 -9.30 -18.83
C ILE A 420 -1.74 -8.89 -20.02
N LEU A 421 -1.97 -7.69 -20.54
CA LEU A 421 -1.15 -7.09 -21.59
C LEU A 421 -0.08 -6.18 -20.97
N ALA A 422 -0.51 -5.33 -20.05
CA ALA A 422 0.36 -4.42 -19.34
C ALA A 422 -0.17 -4.17 -17.93
N LYS A 423 0.73 -3.79 -17.01
CA LYS A 423 0.38 -3.40 -15.66
C LYS A 423 1.33 -2.30 -15.17
N ARG A 424 0.78 -1.33 -14.44
CA ARG A 424 1.50 -0.19 -13.88
C ARG A 424 1.17 -0.06 -12.40
N THR A 425 2.20 -0.06 -11.59
CA THR A 425 2.10 0.19 -10.14
C THR A 425 2.11 1.69 -9.86
N ALA A 426 1.73 2.09 -8.65
CA ALA A 426 1.75 3.49 -8.24
C ALA A 426 3.18 4.06 -8.18
N GLU A 427 4.17 3.20 -7.95
CA GLU A 427 5.59 3.52 -7.89
C GLU A 427 6.21 3.66 -9.29
N GLY A 428 5.40 3.50 -10.35
CA GLY A 428 5.86 3.63 -11.74
C GLY A 428 6.45 2.36 -12.34
N VAL A 429 6.56 1.25 -11.59
CA VAL A 429 6.97 -0.05 -12.13
C VAL A 429 5.96 -0.51 -13.17
N ARG A 430 6.46 -0.84 -14.36
CA ARG A 430 5.72 -1.36 -15.50
C ARG A 430 6.00 -2.84 -15.68
N TRP A 431 4.93 -3.58 -15.92
CA TRP A 431 4.93 -4.98 -16.32
C TRP A 431 4.38 -5.02 -17.74
N GLU A 432 5.14 -5.57 -18.67
CA GLU A 432 4.74 -5.64 -20.07
C GLU A 432 4.86 -7.08 -20.56
N ARG A 433 3.79 -7.60 -21.15
CA ARG A 433 3.79 -8.95 -21.68
C ARG A 433 4.84 -9.07 -22.78
N THR A 434 5.62 -10.13 -22.73
CA THR A 434 6.68 -10.43 -23.71
C THR A 434 6.76 -11.94 -23.94
N ASP A 435 7.77 -12.38 -24.68
CA ASP A 435 8.14 -13.79 -24.84
C ASP A 435 9.58 -14.01 -24.38
N PHE A 436 9.91 -15.28 -24.09
CA PHE A 436 11.23 -15.65 -23.59
C PHE A 436 12.39 -15.21 -24.51
N LYS A 437 12.23 -15.37 -25.83
CA LYS A 437 13.30 -15.10 -26.79
C LYS A 437 13.57 -13.59 -26.88
N SER A 438 12.51 -12.79 -26.95
CA SER A 438 12.60 -11.32 -26.96
C SER A 438 13.24 -10.79 -25.67
N LEU A 439 12.80 -11.30 -24.51
CA LEU A 439 13.34 -10.92 -23.22
C LEU A 439 14.84 -11.30 -23.07
N LEU A 440 15.21 -12.52 -23.46
CA LEU A 440 16.59 -12.98 -23.42
C LEU A 440 17.50 -12.12 -24.31
N ASN A 441 17.07 -11.80 -25.52
CA ASN A 441 17.82 -10.95 -26.44
C ASN A 441 18.01 -9.54 -25.88
N LEU A 442 16.95 -8.96 -25.30
CA LEU A 442 17.01 -7.64 -24.64
C LEU A 442 18.04 -7.65 -23.49
N TRP A 443 17.99 -8.67 -22.63
CA TRP A 443 18.87 -8.79 -21.48
C TRP A 443 20.33 -8.96 -21.89
N LYS A 444 20.60 -9.82 -22.88
CA LYS A 444 21.95 -9.97 -23.46
C LYS A 444 22.47 -8.65 -24.03
N LYS A 445 21.64 -7.93 -24.79
CA LYS A 445 22.00 -6.63 -25.37
C LYS A 445 22.35 -5.59 -24.29
N LYS A 446 21.66 -5.62 -23.15
CA LYS A 446 21.91 -4.73 -22.01
C LYS A 446 23.01 -5.24 -21.06
N GLY A 447 23.64 -6.39 -21.34
CA GLY A 447 24.67 -6.98 -20.48
C GLY A 447 24.14 -7.45 -19.12
N LEU A 448 22.85 -7.77 -19.01
CA LEU A 448 22.22 -8.19 -17.76
C LEU A 448 22.43 -9.70 -17.51
N PRO A 449 22.39 -10.17 -16.24
CA PRO A 449 22.61 -11.58 -15.91
C PRO A 449 21.53 -12.51 -16.49
N THR A 450 21.92 -13.41 -17.39
CA THR A 450 21.01 -14.38 -18.04
C THR A 450 21.12 -15.81 -17.54
N GLU A 451 22.08 -16.10 -16.66
CA GLU A 451 22.34 -17.45 -16.13
C GLU A 451 21.49 -17.80 -14.90
#